data_AF-A0A1E5C1M0-F1
#
_entry.id   AF-A0A1E5C1M0-F1
#
_cell.length_a   1.000
_cell.length_b   1.000
_cell.length_c   1.000
_cell.angle_alpha   90.00
_cell.angle_beta   90.00
_cell.angle_gamma   90.00
#
_symmetry.space_group_name_H-M   'P 1'
#
loop_
_entity.id
_entity.type
_entity.pdbx_description
1 polymer ?
#
loop_
_entity_poly.entity_id
_entity_poly.type
_entity_poly.pdbx_seq_one_letter_code
_entity_poly.pdbx_strand_id
1 'polypeptide(L)'
;MLKFITSLLALFLLFVSSLSVYASDDVMNYDSEYKNIKVGHSTLQSLKHHHGEAARVVELDGFTKYRYKQFDATVNHSDGKVRSIIIFDRRYKDANYLSIGESRNKVERTLRTSKLKRYLVDKENGIVYWLSNDKVSNIVLVHQLRR
;
A
#
# COMPACT_ATOMS: atom_id res chain seq x y z
N MET A 1 -12.68 -61.82 17.96
CA MET A 1 -12.24 -61.00 16.80
C MET A 1 -12.90 -59.61 16.82
N LEU A 2 -12.71 -58.80 17.88
CA LEU A 2 -13.31 -57.46 17.93
C LEU A 2 -12.57 -56.50 18.90
N LYS A 3 -11.24 -56.58 18.97
CA LYS A 3 -10.44 -55.70 19.86
C LYS A 3 -9.17 -55.14 19.24
N PHE A 4 -8.96 -55.31 17.93
CA PHE A 4 -7.73 -54.87 17.25
C PHE A 4 -7.94 -53.76 16.21
N ILE A 5 -9.16 -53.24 16.06
CA ILE A 5 -9.48 -52.22 15.04
C ILE A 5 -9.61 -50.81 15.65
N THR A 6 -9.77 -50.69 16.96
CA THR A 6 -10.05 -49.39 17.61
C THR A 6 -8.82 -48.51 17.86
N SER A 7 -7.60 -49.04 17.79
CA SER A 7 -6.38 -48.27 18.12
C SER A 7 -5.69 -47.62 16.92
N LEU A 8 -6.02 -48.01 15.69
CA LEU A 8 -5.41 -47.41 14.49
C LEU A 8 -6.12 -46.13 14.02
N LEU A 9 -7.40 -45.96 14.37
CA LEU A 9 -8.18 -44.78 13.99
C LEU A 9 -7.79 -43.51 14.79
N ALA A 10 -7.28 -43.69 16.01
CA ALA A 10 -6.95 -42.57 16.90
C ALA A 10 -5.65 -41.85 16.50
N LEU A 11 -4.71 -42.54 15.84
CA LEU A 11 -3.44 -41.94 15.43
C LEU A 11 -3.55 -41.15 14.11
N PHE A 12 -4.55 -41.46 13.28
CA PHE A 12 -4.80 -40.72 12.03
C PHE A 12 -5.52 -39.39 12.26
N LEU A 13 -6.30 -39.27 13.35
CA LEU A 13 -7.02 -38.05 13.71
C LEU A 13 -6.12 -36.96 14.34
N LEU A 14 -4.92 -37.31 14.81
CA LEU A 14 -3.95 -36.34 15.35
C LEU A 14 -3.06 -35.69 14.28
N PHE A 15 -3.07 -36.19 13.05
CA PHE A 15 -2.30 -35.60 11.94
C PHE A 15 -3.09 -34.60 11.09
N VAL A 16 -4.42 -34.53 11.24
CA VAL A 16 -5.26 -33.64 10.41
C VAL A 16 -5.49 -32.28 11.09
N SER A 17 -5.24 -32.14 12.39
CA SER A 17 -5.52 -30.91 13.14
C SER A 17 -4.37 -29.88 13.17
N SER A 18 -3.18 -30.19 12.66
CA SER A 18 -2.04 -29.26 12.60
C SER A 18 -1.95 -28.46 11.29
N LEU A 19 -2.82 -28.72 10.31
CA LEU A 19 -2.94 -27.90 9.09
C LEU A 19 -4.02 -26.81 9.23
N SER A 20 -4.11 -26.20 10.41
CA SER A 20 -4.61 -24.81 10.47
C SER A 20 -3.47 -23.90 10.02
N VAL A 21 -3.10 -24.00 8.75
CA VAL A 21 -2.32 -22.96 8.08
C VAL A 21 -3.24 -21.74 8.13
N TYR A 22 -3.07 -20.91 9.14
CA TYR A 22 -3.56 -19.56 9.11
C TYR A 22 -3.08 -19.00 7.78
N ALA A 23 -4.01 -18.78 6.86
CA ALA A 23 -3.79 -17.90 5.74
C ALA A 23 -3.49 -16.54 6.37
N SER A 24 -2.24 -16.31 6.75
CA SER A 24 -1.75 -14.99 7.06
C SER A 24 -2.06 -14.18 5.81
N ASP A 25 -2.98 -13.22 5.93
CA ASP A 25 -3.21 -12.22 4.89
C ASP A 25 -1.84 -11.76 4.39
N ASP A 26 -1.45 -12.16 3.17
CA ASP A 26 -0.10 -11.91 2.65
C ASP A 26 0.01 -10.40 2.39
N VAL A 27 0.62 -9.68 3.33
CA VAL A 27 0.83 -8.24 3.25
C VAL A 27 2.20 -8.01 2.62
N MET A 28 2.20 -7.38 1.45
CA MET A 28 3.42 -6.92 0.81
C MET A 28 3.81 -5.55 1.37
N ASN A 29 5.07 -5.41 1.77
CA ASN A 29 5.66 -4.15 2.22
C ASN A 29 6.44 -3.50 1.08
N TYR A 30 6.33 -2.18 0.98
CA TYR A 30 7.04 -1.36 0.01
C TYR A 30 7.75 -0.22 0.73
N ASP A 31 8.77 0.28 0.07
CA ASP A 31 9.69 1.26 0.58
C ASP A 31 9.97 2.34 -0.49
N SER A 32 8.95 2.62 -1.31
CA SER A 32 8.97 3.64 -2.36
C SER A 32 9.24 5.03 -1.79
N GLU A 33 9.90 5.86 -2.59
CA GLU A 33 10.39 7.17 -2.16
C GLU A 33 9.87 8.30 -3.05
N TYR A 34 9.54 9.43 -2.44
CA TYR A 34 9.31 10.68 -3.14
C TYR A 34 9.96 11.84 -2.39
N LYS A 35 10.85 12.56 -3.06
CA LYS A 35 11.58 13.73 -2.54
C LYS A 35 12.27 13.48 -1.18
N ASN A 36 13.00 12.37 -1.05
CA ASN A 36 13.68 11.94 0.18
C ASN A 36 12.74 11.49 1.31
N ILE A 37 11.46 11.25 1.01
CA ILE A 37 10.51 10.67 1.96
C ILE A 37 10.15 9.27 1.51
N LYS A 38 10.53 8.30 2.33
CA LYS A 38 10.39 6.87 2.10
C LYS A 38 9.26 6.30 2.94
N VAL A 39 8.27 5.69 2.31
CA VAL A 39 7.15 5.06 3.05
C VAL A 39 7.68 3.90 3.91
N GLY A 40 7.13 3.74 5.11
CA GLY A 40 7.55 2.72 6.09
C GLY A 40 8.81 3.07 6.88
N HIS A 41 9.51 4.16 6.55
CA HIS A 41 10.79 4.54 7.18
C HIS A 41 10.83 5.98 7.67
N SER A 42 10.47 6.94 6.81
CA SER A 42 10.52 8.37 7.15
C SER A 42 9.52 8.73 8.24
N THR A 43 9.85 9.75 9.03
CA THR A 43 9.01 10.24 10.14
C THR A 43 8.56 11.67 9.89
N LEU A 44 7.78 12.24 10.83
CA LEU A 44 7.51 13.67 10.85
C LEU A 44 8.80 14.51 10.86
N GLN A 45 9.85 14.06 11.55
CA GLN A 45 11.12 14.77 11.58
C GLN A 45 11.77 14.78 10.19
N SER A 46 11.73 13.66 9.45
CA SER A 46 12.20 13.61 8.06
C SER A 46 11.43 14.60 7.17
N LEU A 47 10.09 14.63 7.31
CA LEU A 47 9.24 15.55 6.57
C LEU A 47 9.60 17.02 6.83
N LYS A 48 9.75 17.40 8.11
CA LYS A 48 10.14 18.76 8.49
C LYS A 48 11.54 19.13 8.01
N HIS A 49 12.49 18.19 8.09
CA HIS A 49 13.86 18.41 7.65
C HIS A 49 13.94 18.68 6.14
N HIS A 50 13.25 17.89 5.31
CA HIS A 50 13.35 18.01 3.86
C HIS A 50 12.37 19.02 3.24
N HIS A 51 11.26 19.31 3.90
CA HIS A 51 10.16 20.10 3.30
C HIS A 51 9.68 21.27 4.16
N GLY A 52 10.24 21.46 5.35
CA GLY A 52 9.77 22.46 6.30
C GLY A 52 8.40 22.12 6.88
N GLU A 53 7.72 23.15 7.38
CA GLU A 53 6.40 23.00 7.98
C GLU A 53 5.33 22.73 6.91
N ALA A 54 4.38 21.86 7.25
CA ALA A 54 3.24 21.58 6.38
C ALA A 54 2.33 22.80 6.26
N ALA A 55 1.78 23.04 5.08
CA ALA A 55 0.81 24.11 4.85
C ALA A 55 -0.51 23.86 5.61
N ARG A 56 -0.83 22.60 5.87
CA ARG A 56 -1.98 22.19 6.68
C ARG A 56 -1.73 20.83 7.33
N VAL A 57 -2.24 20.67 8.54
CA VAL A 57 -2.26 19.39 9.26
C VAL A 57 -3.72 18.97 9.44
N VAL A 58 -4.00 17.68 9.24
CA VAL A 58 -5.34 17.09 9.42
C VAL A 58 -5.19 15.85 10.27
N GLU A 59 -5.77 15.87 11.47
CA GLU A 59 -5.85 14.69 12.32
C GLU A 59 -6.93 13.74 11.81
N LEU A 60 -6.57 12.45 11.76
CA LEU A 60 -7.42 11.33 11.41
C LEU A 60 -7.31 10.29 12.52
N ASP A 61 -8.24 9.35 12.57
CA ASP A 61 -8.15 8.26 13.53
C ASP A 61 -6.90 7.40 13.25
N GLY A 62 -5.98 7.33 14.22
CA GLY A 62 -4.71 6.60 14.14
C GLY A 62 -3.63 7.19 13.21
N PHE A 63 -3.92 8.30 12.52
CA PHE A 63 -2.98 8.91 11.57
C PHE A 63 -3.06 10.44 11.58
N THR A 64 -1.95 11.11 11.24
CA THR A 64 -1.94 12.54 10.92
C THR A 64 -1.55 12.73 9.46
N LYS A 65 -2.32 13.55 8.73
CA LYS A 65 -2.00 13.93 7.36
C LYS A 65 -1.39 15.33 7.32
N TYR A 66 -0.19 15.41 6.76
CA TYR A 66 0.58 16.64 6.54
C TYR A 66 0.51 17.03 5.08
N ARG A 67 -0.03 18.22 4.79
CA ARG A 67 -0.22 18.72 3.42
C ARG A 67 0.88 19.68 3.02
N TYR A 68 1.54 19.38 1.90
CA TYR A 68 2.55 20.22 1.27
C TYR A 68 2.06 20.72 -0.09
N LYS A 69 2.81 21.62 -0.73
CA LYS A 69 2.40 22.23 -2.01
C LYS A 69 2.22 21.23 -3.16
N GLN A 70 2.86 20.06 -3.10
CA GLN A 70 2.93 19.11 -4.22
C GLN A 70 2.63 17.66 -3.82
N PHE A 71 2.42 17.41 -2.53
CA PHE A 71 2.07 16.09 -2.01
C PHE A 71 1.46 16.21 -0.61
N ASP A 72 0.74 15.16 -0.20
CA ASP A 72 0.36 14.93 1.18
C ASP A 72 1.10 13.70 1.71
N ALA A 73 1.56 13.73 2.96
CA ALA A 73 2.11 12.57 3.65
C ALA A 73 1.26 12.18 4.85
N THR A 74 1.01 10.89 5.03
CA THR A 74 0.24 10.37 6.17
C THR A 74 1.18 9.64 7.13
N VAL A 75 1.24 10.07 8.38
CA VAL A 75 2.06 9.48 9.44
C VAL A 75 1.18 8.69 10.40
N ASN A 76 1.57 7.46 10.73
CA ASN A 76 0.86 6.62 11.70
C ASN A 76 1.23 7.05 13.14
N HIS A 77 0.23 7.17 14.01
CA HIS A 77 0.43 7.52 15.41
C HIS A 77 1.17 6.44 16.20
N SER A 78 1.00 5.16 15.85
CA SER A 78 1.54 4.04 16.63
C SER A 78 3.07 3.94 16.59
N ASP A 79 3.68 4.25 15.44
CA ASP A 79 5.13 4.15 15.25
C ASP A 79 5.78 5.39 14.65
N GLY A 80 5.01 6.45 14.39
CA GLY A 80 5.52 7.73 13.91
C GLY A 80 6.04 7.71 12.47
N LYS A 81 5.74 6.64 11.70
CA LYS A 81 6.26 6.47 10.34
C LYS A 81 5.25 6.87 9.26
N VAL A 82 5.76 7.40 8.16
CA VAL A 82 5.00 7.72 6.95
C VAL A 82 4.47 6.42 6.35
N ARG A 83 3.16 6.32 6.15
CA ARG A 83 2.49 5.14 5.55
C ARG A 83 2.06 5.33 4.12
N SER A 84 1.78 6.57 3.74
CA SER A 84 1.43 6.89 2.36
C SER A 84 1.83 8.30 2.00
N ILE A 85 2.09 8.48 0.70
CA ILE A 85 2.38 9.76 0.08
C ILE A 85 1.42 9.91 -1.10
N ILE A 86 0.53 10.90 -1.06
CA ILE A 86 -0.35 11.25 -2.18
C ILE A 86 0.34 12.36 -2.97
N ILE A 87 0.78 12.05 -4.17
CA ILE A 87 1.51 12.97 -5.05
C ILE A 87 0.54 13.61 -6.03
N PHE A 88 0.56 14.95 -6.06
CA PHE A 88 -0.14 15.78 -7.05
C PHE A 88 0.81 16.64 -7.90
N ASP A 89 2.12 16.37 -7.81
CA ASP A 89 3.13 16.97 -8.69
C ASP A 89 3.02 16.42 -10.11
N ARG A 90 2.60 17.25 -11.06
CA ARG A 90 2.48 16.88 -12.48
C ARG A 90 3.80 16.50 -13.13
N ARG A 91 4.95 16.86 -12.55
CA ARG A 91 6.28 16.52 -13.07
C ARG A 91 6.78 15.16 -12.58
N TYR A 92 6.13 14.58 -11.56
CA TYR A 92 6.52 13.28 -11.03
C TYR A 92 6.21 12.17 -12.04
N LYS A 93 7.16 11.25 -12.17
CA LYS A 93 7.02 9.99 -12.88
C LYS A 93 7.36 8.87 -11.92
N ASP A 94 6.54 7.83 -11.88
CA ASP A 94 6.79 6.67 -11.05
C ASP A 94 7.71 5.63 -11.73
N ALA A 95 7.86 4.47 -11.10
CA ALA A 95 8.67 3.35 -11.58
C ALA A 95 8.24 2.83 -12.97
N ASN A 96 6.99 3.04 -13.37
CA ASN A 96 6.47 2.67 -14.68
C ASN A 96 6.49 3.83 -15.69
N TYR A 97 7.13 4.95 -15.35
CA TYR A 97 7.12 6.19 -16.13
C TYR A 97 5.71 6.77 -16.36
N LEU A 98 4.75 6.44 -15.48
CA LEU A 98 3.41 7.02 -15.49
C LEU A 98 3.41 8.33 -14.69
N SER A 99 2.56 9.26 -15.12
CA SER A 99 2.46 10.60 -14.53
C SER A 99 1.01 11.02 -14.37
N ILE A 100 0.80 12.10 -13.63
CA ILE A 100 -0.52 12.71 -13.48
C ILE A 100 -0.98 13.27 -14.83
N GLY A 101 -2.23 12.98 -15.19
CA GLY A 101 -2.84 13.34 -16.47
C GLY A 101 -2.84 12.21 -17.51
N GLU A 102 -2.09 11.13 -17.27
CA GLU A 102 -2.10 9.95 -18.13
C GLU A 102 -3.48 9.29 -18.18
N SER A 103 -3.86 8.75 -19.33
CA SER A 103 -5.17 8.13 -19.51
C SER A 103 -5.27 6.78 -18.81
N ARG A 104 -6.49 6.43 -18.35
CA ARG A 104 -6.85 5.09 -17.85
C ARG A 104 -6.30 3.99 -18.75
N ASN A 105 -6.53 4.08 -20.06
CA ASN A 105 -6.11 3.07 -21.03
C ASN A 105 -4.59 2.87 -21.07
N LYS A 106 -3.78 3.89 -20.75
CA LYS A 106 -2.33 3.73 -20.65
C LYS A 106 -1.95 2.97 -19.38
N VAL A 107 -2.53 3.36 -18.24
CA VAL A 107 -2.32 2.69 -16.94
C VAL A 107 -2.75 1.22 -17.01
N GLU A 108 -3.93 0.94 -17.54
CA GLU A 108 -4.48 -0.42 -17.71
C GLU A 108 -3.57 -1.32 -18.55
N ARG A 109 -3.00 -0.78 -19.65
CA ARG A 109 -2.02 -1.51 -20.47
C ARG A 109 -0.73 -1.79 -19.73
N THR A 110 -0.19 -0.80 -19.01
CA THR A 110 1.01 -0.95 -18.18
C THR A 110 0.82 -2.03 -17.12
N LEU A 111 -0.31 -1.99 -16.40
CA LEU A 111 -0.62 -2.91 -15.31
C LEU A 111 -1.24 -4.24 -15.76
N ARG A 112 -1.45 -4.43 -17.08
CA ARG A 112 -2.11 -5.60 -17.66
C ARG A 112 -3.45 -5.93 -16.98
N THR A 113 -4.25 -4.90 -16.72
CA THR A 113 -5.54 -5.02 -16.02
C THR A 113 -6.61 -4.15 -16.68
N SER A 114 -7.86 -4.56 -16.66
CA SER A 114 -8.99 -3.84 -17.29
C SER A 114 -10.14 -3.66 -16.31
N LYS A 115 -9.92 -2.89 -15.24
CA LYS A 115 -10.87 -2.73 -14.13
C LYS A 115 -11.52 -1.35 -14.15
N LEU A 116 -12.84 -1.31 -14.23
CA LEU A 116 -13.65 -0.09 -14.10
C LEU A 116 -13.77 0.38 -12.63
N LYS A 117 -12.62 0.73 -12.04
CA LYS A 117 -12.54 1.29 -10.69
C LYS A 117 -12.13 2.76 -10.74
N ARG A 118 -12.43 3.51 -9.67
CA ARG A 118 -11.92 4.89 -9.47
C ARG A 118 -10.42 4.93 -9.18
N TYR A 119 -9.80 3.78 -9.01
CA TYR A 119 -8.37 3.65 -8.83
C TYR A 119 -7.86 2.33 -9.43
N LEU A 120 -6.60 2.33 -9.82
CA LEU A 120 -5.87 1.13 -10.25
C LEU A 120 -4.68 0.93 -9.30
N VAL A 121 -4.32 -0.32 -9.05
CA VAL A 121 -3.28 -0.69 -8.08
C VAL A 121 -2.19 -1.46 -8.80
N ASP A 122 -0.97 -0.94 -8.71
CA ASP A 122 0.25 -1.65 -9.01
C ASP A 122 0.76 -2.29 -7.72
N LYS A 123 0.53 -3.60 -7.61
CA LYS A 123 0.98 -4.42 -6.49
C LYS A 123 2.46 -4.79 -6.57
N GLU A 124 3.13 -4.56 -7.69
CA GLU A 124 4.57 -4.82 -7.78
C GLU A 124 5.35 -3.68 -7.13
N ASN A 125 4.88 -2.43 -7.31
CA ASN A 125 5.59 -1.24 -6.84
C ASN A 125 4.93 -0.52 -5.65
N GLY A 126 3.79 -1.00 -5.15
CA GLY A 126 3.08 -0.36 -4.03
C GLY A 126 2.49 0.99 -4.43
N ILE A 127 1.94 1.09 -5.65
CA ILE A 127 1.43 2.35 -6.21
C ILE A 127 -0.08 2.24 -6.44
N VAL A 128 -0.81 3.27 -6.04
CA VAL A 128 -2.24 3.41 -6.36
C VAL A 128 -2.44 4.65 -7.23
N TYR A 129 -3.03 4.45 -8.41
CA TYR A 129 -3.39 5.51 -9.34
C TYR A 129 -4.84 5.91 -9.11
N TRP A 130 -5.10 7.11 -8.61
CA TRP A 130 -6.47 7.61 -8.50
C TRP A 130 -6.90 8.22 -9.82
N LEU A 131 -8.07 7.83 -10.32
CA LEU A 131 -8.60 8.26 -11.59
C LEU A 131 -9.73 9.27 -11.40
N SER A 132 -9.68 10.35 -12.18
CA SER A 132 -10.76 11.32 -12.34
C SER A 132 -10.90 11.63 -13.82
N ASN A 133 -12.12 11.55 -14.35
CA ASN A 133 -12.41 11.75 -15.78
C ASN A 133 -11.48 10.94 -16.70
N ASP A 134 -11.31 9.65 -16.37
CA ASP A 134 -10.44 8.68 -17.06
C ASP A 134 -8.97 9.10 -17.21
N LYS A 135 -8.50 9.96 -16.31
CA LYS A 135 -7.09 10.35 -16.21
C LYS A 135 -6.56 10.16 -14.79
N VAL A 136 -5.27 9.90 -14.67
CA VAL A 136 -4.57 9.90 -13.38
C VAL A 136 -4.67 11.29 -12.78
N SER A 137 -5.35 11.39 -11.64
CA SER A 137 -5.49 12.61 -10.85
C SER A 137 -4.40 12.73 -9.80
N ASN A 138 -4.02 11.61 -9.19
CA ASN A 138 -3.01 11.52 -8.15
C ASN A 138 -2.32 10.16 -8.24
N ILE A 139 -1.06 10.11 -7.82
CA ILE A 139 -0.31 8.86 -7.64
C ILE A 139 -0.04 8.71 -6.14
N VAL A 140 -0.39 7.57 -5.57
CA VAL A 140 -0.23 7.30 -4.14
C VAL A 140 0.81 6.20 -3.94
N LEU A 141 1.89 6.53 -3.24
CA LEU A 141 2.85 5.54 -2.75
C LEU A 141 2.33 5.02 -1.41
N VAL A 142 2.28 3.70 -1.23
CA VAL A 142 1.81 3.09 0.01
C VAL A 142 2.84 2.12 0.57
N HIS A 143 2.99 2.09 1.89
CA HIS A 143 3.89 1.16 2.56
C HIS A 143 3.40 -0.29 2.48
N GLN A 144 2.09 -0.53 2.50
CA GLN A 144 1.53 -1.88 2.59
C GLN A 144 0.31 -2.06 1.69
N LEU A 145 0.23 -3.22 1.04
CA LEU A 145 -0.95 -3.69 0.31
C LEU A 145 -1.20 -5.16 0.62
N ARG A 146 -2.49 -5.52 0.72
CA ARG A 146 -2.91 -6.93 0.77
C ARG A 146 -2.79 -7.56 -0.63
N ARG A 147 -2.23 -8.75 -0.69
CA ARG A 147 -2.03 -9.50 -1.93
C ARG A 147 -3.32 -10.05 -2.52
#